data_AF-X1SXT3-F1
#
_entry.id   AF-X1SXT3-F1
#
_cell.length_a   1.000
_cell.length_b   1.000
_cell.length_c   1.000
_cell.angle_alpha   90.00
_cell.angle_beta   90.00
_cell.angle_gamma   90.00
#
_symmetry.space_group_name_H-M   'P 1'
#
loop_
_entity.id
_entity.type
_entity.pdbx_description
1 polymer ?
#
loop_
_entity_poly.entity_id
_entity_poly.type
_entity_poly.pdbx_seq_one_letter_code
_entity_poly.pdbx_strand_id
1 'polypeptide(L)'
;MFIPTIWMSAIVYACLISILSIGFTLTYMTAKIPNFAHGTYAGIGIYVVYTISKILGYSPYIGFPIAFVIGGIISVIIFRLVISVLSKMGRGTIVLTISTLAIQILLTAALFIWNVIQIIGAL
;
A
#
# COMPACT_ATOMS: atom_id res chain seq x y z
N MET A 1 -28.36 19.59 -10.74
CA MET A 1 -27.85 19.12 -9.44
C MET A 1 -26.32 19.13 -9.51
N PHE A 2 -25.71 20.28 -9.23
CA PHE A 2 -24.26 20.46 -9.30
C PHE A 2 -23.72 20.43 -7.88
N ILE A 3 -23.28 19.26 -7.41
CA ILE A 3 -22.33 19.23 -6.30
C ILE A 3 -21.01 19.74 -6.89
N PRO A 4 -20.46 20.87 -6.41
CA PRO A 4 -19.19 21.38 -6.94
C PRO A 4 -18.10 20.29 -6.83
N THR A 5 -17.25 20.17 -7.86
CA THR A 5 -16.24 19.10 -7.97
C THR A 5 -15.38 18.94 -6.71
N ILE A 6 -15.11 20.05 -6.00
CA ILE A 6 -14.36 20.06 -4.74
C ILE A 6 -15.02 19.19 -3.65
N TRP A 7 -16.34 19.22 -3.54
CA TRP A 7 -17.07 18.43 -2.53
C TRP A 7 -17.07 16.95 -2.87
N MET A 8 -17.25 16.61 -4.15
CA MET A 8 -17.17 15.22 -4.60
C MET A 8 -15.79 14.63 -4.31
N SER A 9 -14.72 15.34 -4.67
CA SER A 9 -13.34 14.91 -4.40
C SER A 9 -13.06 14.77 -2.90
N ALA A 10 -13.56 15.70 -2.06
CA ALA A 10 -13.40 15.63 -0.63
C ALA A 10 -14.10 14.40 -0.02
N ILE A 11 -15.33 14.10 -0.45
CA ILE A 11 -16.07 12.92 0.01
C ILE A 11 -15.36 11.63 -0.42
N VAL A 12 -14.95 11.52 -1.68
CA VAL A 12 -14.22 10.35 -2.19
C VAL A 12 -12.92 10.15 -1.41
N TYR A 13 -12.15 11.21 -1.20
CA TYR A 13 -10.91 11.15 -0.43
C TYR A 13 -11.16 10.71 1.02
N ALA A 14 -12.19 11.25 1.68
CA ALA A 14 -12.57 10.85 3.03
C ALA A 14 -12.94 9.36 3.11
N CYS A 15 -13.69 8.84 2.14
CA CYS A 15 -14.00 7.41 2.05
C CYS A 15 -12.74 6.56 1.86
N LEU A 16 -11.81 6.97 1.00
CA LEU A 16 -10.56 6.26 0.76
C LEU A 16 -9.70 6.18 2.03
N ILE A 17 -9.51 7.32 2.71
CA ILE A 17 -8.74 7.35 3.97
C ILE A 17 -9.45 6.53 5.06
N SER A 18 -10.79 6.59 5.14
CA SER A 18 -11.55 5.79 6.11
C SER A 18 -11.33 4.28 5.91
N ILE A 19 -11.41 3.80 4.67
CA ILE A 19 -11.14 2.39 4.33
C ILE A 19 -9.69 2.01 4.66
N LEU A 20 -8.74 2.89 4.32
CA LEU A 20 -7.32 2.67 4.62
C LEU A 20 -7.07 2.57 6.14
N SER A 21 -7.71 3.44 6.93
CA SER A 21 -7.65 3.46 8.39
C SER A 21 -8.26 2.20 9.00
N ILE A 22 -9.36 1.67 8.46
CA ILE A 22 -9.93 0.40 8.93
C ILE A 22 -8.91 -0.74 8.81
N GLY A 23 -8.22 -0.83 7.67
CA GLY A 23 -7.16 -1.83 7.47
C GLY A 23 -5.96 -1.63 8.41
N PHE A 24 -5.55 -0.37 8.65
CA PHE A 24 -4.48 -0.06 9.60
C PHE A 24 -4.87 -0.46 11.03
N THR A 25 -6.08 -0.14 11.47
CA THR A 25 -6.56 -0.50 12.81
C THR A 25 -6.66 -2.02 12.96
N LEU A 26 -7.15 -2.76 11.96
CA LEU A 26 -7.21 -4.22 12.00
C LEU A 26 -5.80 -4.84 12.15
N THR A 27 -4.82 -4.35 11.40
CA THR A 27 -3.43 -4.82 11.52
C THR A 27 -2.81 -4.44 12.84
N TYR A 28 -3.11 -3.26 13.38
CA TYR A 28 -2.67 -2.85 14.71
C TYR A 28 -3.29 -3.73 15.82
N MET A 29 -4.57 -4.07 15.73
CA MET A 29 -5.22 -4.93 16.73
C MET A 29 -4.65 -6.35 16.76
N THR A 30 -4.20 -6.86 15.61
CA THR A 30 -3.63 -8.21 15.50
C THR A 30 -2.15 -8.26 15.87
N ALA A 31 -1.34 -7.34 15.35
CA ALA A 31 0.11 -7.34 15.56
C ALA A 31 0.57 -6.51 16.78
N LYS A 32 -0.29 -5.63 17.31
CA LYS A 32 -0.03 -4.69 18.41
C LYS A 32 1.20 -3.80 18.20
N ILE A 33 1.54 -3.56 16.93
CA ILE A 33 2.65 -2.70 16.51
C ILE A 33 2.13 -1.69 15.48
N PRO A 34 2.49 -0.40 15.58
CA PRO A 34 2.19 0.55 14.52
C PRO A 34 3.02 0.19 13.29
N ASN A 35 2.34 -0.15 12.20
CA ASN A 35 2.97 -0.54 10.93
C ASN A 35 3.04 0.66 9.98
N PHE A 36 4.15 1.42 10.04
CA PHE A 36 4.31 2.62 9.23
C PHE A 36 4.38 2.36 7.72
N ALA A 37 4.61 1.11 7.31
CA ALA A 37 4.58 0.71 5.90
C ALA A 37 3.17 0.57 5.30
N HIS A 38 2.11 0.74 6.09
CA HIS A 38 0.74 0.54 5.62
C HIS A 38 0.36 1.43 4.43
N GLY A 39 0.79 2.69 4.44
CA GLY A 39 0.55 3.63 3.34
C GLY A 39 1.24 3.21 2.04
N THR A 40 2.45 2.64 2.11
CA THR A 40 3.14 2.14 0.90
C THR A 40 2.50 0.89 0.33
N TYR A 41 1.88 0.03 1.15
CA TYR A 41 1.10 -1.10 0.62
C TYR A 41 -0.06 -0.62 -0.28
N ALA A 42 -0.74 0.46 0.12
CA ALA A 42 -1.75 1.09 -0.73
C ALA A 42 -1.14 1.65 -2.02
N GLY A 43 0.05 2.25 -1.93
CA GLY A 43 0.85 2.69 -3.07
C GLY A 43 1.10 1.59 -4.10
N ILE A 44 1.50 0.40 -3.66
CA ILE A 44 1.71 -0.76 -4.55
C ILE A 44 0.44 -1.08 -5.36
N GLY A 45 -0.71 -1.12 -4.70
CA GLY A 45 -1.99 -1.36 -5.39
C GLY A 45 -2.31 -0.28 -6.43
N ILE A 46 -2.06 0.98 -6.10
CA ILE A 46 -2.23 2.12 -7.03
C ILE A 46 -1.36 1.93 -8.27
N TYR A 47 -0.09 1.60 -8.11
CA TYR A 47 0.84 1.40 -9.24
C TYR A 47 0.51 0.18 -10.09
N VAL A 48 -0.01 -0.90 -9.50
CA VAL A 48 -0.53 -2.06 -10.25
C VAL A 48 -1.70 -1.65 -11.14
N VAL A 49 -2.71 -0.97 -10.58
CA VAL A 49 -3.88 -0.51 -11.36
C VAL A 49 -3.45 0.51 -12.42
N TYR A 50 -2.52 1.40 -12.10
CA TYR A 50 -1.96 2.36 -13.05
C TYR A 50 -1.27 1.65 -14.23
N THR A 51 -0.46 0.62 -13.97
CA THR A 51 0.20 -0.18 -15.03
C THR A 51 -0.85 -0.75 -15.99
N ILE A 52 -1.87 -1.40 -15.42
CA ILE A 52 -2.89 -2.10 -16.20
C ILE A 52 -3.71 -1.10 -17.01
N SER A 53 -4.05 0.05 -16.42
CA SER A 53 -4.89 1.04 -17.09
C SER A 53 -4.16 1.88 -18.12
N LYS A 54 -2.96 2.38 -17.79
CA LYS A 54 -2.26 3.37 -18.61
C LYS A 54 -1.24 2.78 -19.57
N ILE A 55 -0.61 1.66 -19.21
CA ILE A 55 0.42 1.04 -20.04
C ILE A 55 -0.18 -0.07 -20.89
N LEU A 56 -0.98 -0.95 -20.27
CA LEU A 56 -1.62 -2.06 -21.00
C LEU A 56 -2.94 -1.66 -21.69
N GLY A 57 -3.48 -0.47 -21.39
CA GLY A 57 -4.72 0.04 -22.00
C GLY A 57 -6.00 -0.69 -21.56
N TYR A 58 -5.93 -1.54 -20.53
CA TYR A 58 -7.12 -2.23 -20.01
C TYR A 58 -7.95 -1.34 -19.08
N SER A 59 -9.16 -1.80 -18.78
CA SER A 59 -10.02 -1.10 -17.83
C SER A 59 -9.45 -1.17 -16.40
N PRO A 60 -9.43 -0.06 -15.63
CA PRO A 60 -8.93 -0.05 -14.25
C PRO A 60 -9.70 -0.99 -13.32
N TYR A 61 -10.96 -1.31 -13.65
CA TYR A 61 -11.78 -2.26 -12.89
C TYR A 61 -11.19 -3.68 -12.88
N ILE A 62 -10.50 -4.08 -13.96
CA ILE A 62 -9.78 -5.36 -14.01
C ILE A 62 -8.52 -5.31 -13.14
N GLY A 63 -7.93 -4.13 -12.97
CA GLY A 63 -6.75 -3.93 -12.14
C GLY A 63 -7.01 -4.14 -10.65
N PHE A 64 -8.23 -3.88 -10.15
CA PHE A 64 -8.54 -4.01 -8.72
C PHE A 64 -8.30 -5.40 -8.11
N PRO A 65 -8.85 -6.51 -8.67
CA PRO A 65 -8.57 -7.84 -8.13
C PRO A 65 -7.09 -8.20 -8.21
N ILE A 66 -6.39 -7.78 -9.27
CA ILE A 66 -4.96 -8.03 -9.45
C ILE A 66 -4.14 -7.26 -8.40
N ALA A 67 -4.47 -5.99 -8.17
CA ALA A 67 -3.85 -5.15 -7.15
C ALA A 67 -4.07 -5.70 -5.73
N PHE A 68 -5.26 -6.22 -5.45
CA PHE A 68 -5.54 -6.91 -4.18
C PHE A 68 -4.64 -8.13 -3.99
N VAL A 69 -4.50 -8.99 -5.00
CA VAL A 69 -3.66 -10.19 -4.94
C VAL A 69 -2.18 -9.82 -4.80
N ILE A 70 -1.65 -8.94 -5.65
CA ILE A 70 -0.24 -8.54 -5.62
C ILE A 70 0.10 -7.83 -4.31
N GLY A 71 -0.71 -6.86 -3.90
CA GLY A 71 -0.53 -6.14 -2.64
C GLY A 71 -0.61 -7.09 -1.43
N GLY A 72 -1.59 -7.99 -1.42
CA GLY A 72 -1.75 -8.99 -0.37
C GLY A 72 -0.56 -9.95 -0.27
N ILE A 73 -0.05 -10.45 -1.40
CA ILE A 73 1.15 -11.31 -1.44
C ILE A 73 2.36 -10.56 -0.85
N ILE A 74 2.60 -9.32 -1.27
CA ILE A 74 3.73 -8.52 -0.78
C ILE A 74 3.60 -8.28 0.73
N SER A 75 2.40 -7.93 1.23
CA SER A 75 2.16 -7.75 2.66
C SER A 75 2.39 -9.05 3.45
N VAL A 76 1.95 -10.20 2.94
CA VAL A 76 2.18 -11.51 3.59
C VAL A 76 3.66 -11.86 3.63
N ILE A 77 4.40 -11.62 2.54
CA ILE A 77 5.84 -11.85 2.47
C ILE A 77 6.57 -11.02 3.53
N ILE A 78 6.30 -9.72 3.59
CA ILE A 78 6.92 -8.81 4.56
C ILE A 78 6.57 -9.21 5.99
N PHE A 79 5.30 -9.55 6.23
CA PHE A 79 4.86 -10.00 7.54
C PHE A 79 5.60 -11.27 7.97
N ARG A 80 5.73 -12.27 7.09
CA ARG A 80 6.39 -13.54 7.42
C ARG A 80 7.90 -13.39 7.57
N LEU A 81 8.56 -12.65 6.67
CA LEU A 81 10.02 -12.58 6.62
C LEU A 81 10.60 -11.58 7.63
N VAL A 82 9.92 -10.47 7.90
CA VAL A 82 10.45 -9.41 8.76
C VAL A 82 9.71 -9.39 10.10
N ILE A 83 8.41 -9.10 10.06
CA ILE A 83 7.64 -8.81 11.29
C ILE A 83 7.53 -10.05 12.19
N SER A 84 7.14 -11.19 11.63
CA SER A 84 6.97 -12.45 12.36
C SER A 84 8.30 -12.98 12.90
N VAL A 85 9.39 -12.88 12.12
CA VAL A 85 10.73 -13.27 12.57
C VAL A 85 11.16 -12.41 13.76
N LEU A 86 11.08 -11.08 13.61
CA LEU A 86 11.53 -10.15 14.63
C LEU A 86 10.69 -10.24 15.92
N SER A 87 9.39 -10.50 15.78
CA SER A 87 8.48 -10.77 16.89
C SER A 87 8.81 -12.08 17.61
N LYS A 88 9.08 -13.17 16.88
CA LYS A 88 9.50 -14.46 17.46
C LYS A 88 10.84 -14.39 18.20
N MET A 89 11.71 -13.46 17.81
CA MET A 89 12.96 -13.18 18.52
C MET A 89 12.77 -12.38 19.81
N GLY A 90 11.53 -12.06 20.22
CA GLY A 90 11.24 -11.33 21.44
C GLY A 90 11.65 -9.85 21.40
N ARG A 91 11.77 -9.27 20.20
CA ARG A 91 12.15 -7.85 20.05
C ARG A 91 11.00 -6.95 20.49
N GLY A 92 11.32 -5.89 21.24
CA GLY A 92 10.32 -4.94 21.74
C GLY A 92 9.59 -4.18 20.62
N THR A 93 8.42 -3.64 20.95
CA THR A 93 7.52 -2.89 20.05
C THR A 93 8.24 -1.76 19.31
N ILE A 94 9.19 -1.08 19.96
CA ILE A 94 9.98 0.01 19.37
C ILE A 94 10.82 -0.51 18.20
N VAL A 95 11.49 -1.65 18.35
CA VAL A 95 12.33 -2.26 17.30
C VAL A 95 11.48 -2.69 16.11
N LEU A 96 10.32 -3.30 16.37
CA LEU A 96 9.35 -3.66 15.33
C LEU A 96 8.85 -2.42 14.59
N THR A 97 8.57 -1.35 15.30
CA THR A 97 8.11 -0.09 14.71
C THR A 97 9.18 0.52 13.79
N ILE A 98 10.43 0.60 14.26
CA ILE A 98 11.57 1.07 13.45
C ILE A 98 11.77 0.18 12.22
N SER A 99 11.58 -1.14 12.35
CA SER A 99 11.66 -2.05 11.20
C SER A 99 10.59 -1.73 10.14
N THR A 100 9.38 -1.36 10.56
CA THR A 100 8.32 -0.96 9.61
C THR A 100 8.61 0.37 8.93
N LEU A 101 9.32 1.30 9.58
CA LEU A 101 9.83 2.52 8.94
C LEU A 101 10.90 2.18 7.89
N ALA A 102 11.81 1.26 8.20
CA ALA A 102 12.80 0.79 7.22
C ALA A 102 12.13 0.12 6.01
N ILE A 103 11.11 -0.71 6.25
CA ILE A 103 10.29 -1.31 5.17
C ILE A 103 9.60 -0.21 4.35
N GLN A 104 8.98 0.78 5.00
CA GLN A 104 8.32 1.90 4.32
C GLN A 104 9.29 2.62 3.37
N ILE A 105 10.52 2.90 3.82
CA ILE A 105 11.55 3.55 3.00
C ILE A 105 11.95 2.66 1.81
N LEU A 106 12.20 1.37 2.06
CA LEU A 106 12.57 0.41 1.03
C LEU A 106 11.47 0.28 -0.03
N LEU A 107 10.22 0.13 0.38
CA LEU A 107 9.08 0.04 -0.54
C LEU A 107 8.88 1.33 -1.32
N THR A 108 9.02 2.49 -0.67
CA THR A 108 8.94 3.78 -1.36
C THR A 108 10.00 3.88 -2.46
N ALA A 109 11.24 3.49 -2.17
CA ALA A 109 12.31 3.47 -3.17
C ALA A 109 12.00 2.51 -4.32
N ALA A 110 11.48 1.31 -4.03
CA ALA A 110 11.07 0.36 -5.05
C ALA A 110 9.94 0.90 -5.94
N LEU A 111 8.97 1.60 -5.36
CA LEU A 111 7.88 2.26 -6.10
C LEU A 111 8.40 3.37 -7.01
N PHE A 112 9.36 4.17 -6.57
CA PHE A 112 9.97 5.20 -7.42
C PHE A 112 10.70 4.57 -8.62
N ILE A 113 11.46 3.51 -8.40
CA ILE A 113 12.12 2.79 -9.50
C ILE A 113 11.08 2.24 -10.48
N TRP A 114 10.01 1.60 -9.98
CA TRP A 114 8.95 1.08 -10.83
C TRP A 114 8.27 2.20 -11.63
N ASN A 115 7.97 3.33 -11.01
CA ASN A 115 7.38 4.47 -11.69
C ASN A 115 8.27 5.01 -12.82
N VAL A 116 9.58 5.11 -12.60
CA VAL A 116 10.53 5.55 -13.63
C VAL A 116 10.52 4.58 -14.82
N ILE A 117 10.56 3.27 -14.56
CA ILE A 117 10.51 2.24 -15.61
C ILE A 117 9.21 2.35 -16.43
N GLN A 118 8.09 2.60 -15.77
CA GLN A 118 6.79 2.80 -16.43
C GLN A 118 6.77 4.01 -17.35
N ILE A 119 7.35 5.14 -16.90
CA ILE A 119 7.42 6.38 -17.69
C ILE A 119 8.31 6.17 -18.92
N ILE A 120 9.47 5.53 -18.76
CA ILE A 120 10.41 5.26 -19.86
C ILE A 120 9.80 4.28 -20.86
N GLY A 121 9.15 3.20 -20.40
CA GLY A 121 8.53 2.21 -21.28
C GLY A 121 7.25 2.68 -21.98
N ALA A 122 6.71 3.84 -21.60
CA ALA A 122 5.56 4.48 -22.24
C ALA A 122 5.95 5.59 -23.24
N LEU A 123 7.25 5.93 -23.34
CA LEU A 123 7.84 6.80 -24.36
C LEU A 123 8.36 5.96 -25.54
#